data_AF-A0A7J7MLH3-F1
#
_entry.id   AF-A0A7J7MLH3-F1
#
_cell.length_a   1.000
_cell.length_b   1.000
_cell.length_c   1.000
_cell.angle_alpha   90.00
_cell.angle_beta   90.00
_cell.angle_gamma   90.00
#
_symmetry.space_group_name_H-M   'P 1'
#
loop_
_entity.id
_entity.type
_entity.pdbx_description
1 polymer ?
#
loop_
_entity_poly.entity_id
_entity_poly.type
_entity_poly.pdbx_seq_one_letter_code
_entity_poly.pdbx_strand_id
1 'polypeptide(L)'
;MQLVFCSYLQEEWNYLKDGVVIEDIPIADKIWKNLPRRIEEKIITVPQQENDYDCGIFVLFFMERFVEEAPQRLRKKDLAMFGRQWFKFKPEEASGLRKRIRDLLMEEFQNSSLEKDSKESSSASSGDDGSL
;
A
#
# COMPACT_ATOMS: atom_id res chain seq x y z
N MET A 1 19.37 15.06 3.12
CA MET A 1 18.08 14.33 3.16
C MET A 1 18.28 12.81 3.30
N GLN A 2 19.30 12.18 2.69
CA GLN A 2 19.57 10.73 2.84
C GLN A 2 19.83 10.25 4.28
N LEU A 3 20.60 11.00 5.08
CA LEU A 3 20.95 10.56 6.45
C LEU A 3 19.76 10.37 7.40
N VAL A 4 18.66 11.11 7.19
CA VAL A 4 17.47 11.05 8.07
C VAL A 4 16.64 9.80 7.81
N PHE A 5 16.62 9.31 6.57
CA PHE A 5 15.79 8.16 6.19
C PHE A 5 16.30 6.87 6.82
N CYS A 6 17.60 6.62 6.78
CA CYS A 6 18.17 5.41 7.39
C CYS A 6 18.09 5.44 8.92
N SER A 7 18.33 6.59 9.55
CA SER A 7 18.13 6.70 11.00
C SER A 7 16.66 6.50 11.38
N TYR A 8 15.72 7.05 10.60
CA TYR A 8 14.29 6.85 10.81
C TYR A 8 13.90 5.38 10.72
N LEU A 9 14.32 4.67 9.66
CA LEU A 9 14.07 3.24 9.53
C LEU A 9 14.67 2.41 10.67
N GLN A 10 15.83 2.83 11.20
CA GLN A 10 16.43 2.19 12.38
C GLN A 10 15.61 2.45 13.65
N GLU A 11 15.09 3.65 13.84
CA GLU A 11 14.25 3.98 15.01
C GLU A 11 12.87 3.31 14.94
N GLU A 12 12.20 3.34 13.78
CA GLU A 12 10.94 2.61 13.57
C GLU A 12 11.14 1.11 13.84
N TRP A 13 12.28 0.56 13.44
CA TRP A 13 12.64 -0.82 13.71
C TRP A 13 12.88 -1.10 15.19
N ASN A 14 13.56 -0.21 15.90
CA ASN A 14 13.75 -0.31 17.35
C ASN A 14 12.39 -0.25 18.08
N TYR A 15 11.49 0.62 17.63
CA TYR A 15 10.13 0.72 18.16
C TYR A 15 9.33 -0.59 17.97
N LEU A 16 9.34 -1.17 16.76
CA LEU A 16 8.65 -2.44 16.48
C LEU A 16 9.19 -3.60 17.32
N LYS A 17 10.49 -3.59 17.61
CA LYS A 17 11.13 -4.61 18.43
C LYS A 17 10.65 -4.60 19.88
N ASP A 18 10.37 -3.41 20.42
CA ASP A 18 10.01 -3.23 21.83
C ASP A 18 8.48 -3.19 22.05
N GLY A 19 7.69 -2.87 21.02
CA GLY A 19 6.25 -2.62 21.13
C GLY A 19 5.29 -3.65 20.51
N VAL A 20 5.77 -4.60 19.70
CA VAL A 20 4.93 -5.61 19.01
C VAL A 20 5.39 -7.01 19.40
N VAL A 21 4.46 -7.90 19.73
CA VAL A 21 4.74 -9.33 19.89
C VAL A 21 5.15 -9.88 18.51
N ILE A 22 6.47 -9.99 18.29
CA ILE A 22 7.12 -10.43 17.03
C ILE A 22 6.97 -11.95 16.83
N GLU A 23 5.92 -12.58 17.36
CA GLU A 23 5.75 -14.04 17.23
C GLU A 23 5.39 -14.44 15.78
N ASP A 24 4.79 -13.51 15.01
CA ASP A 24 4.29 -13.79 13.66
C ASP A 24 5.22 -13.34 12.51
N ILE A 25 6.35 -12.69 12.79
CA ILE A 25 7.26 -12.22 11.73
C ILE A 25 8.38 -13.25 11.51
N PRO A 26 8.46 -13.92 10.35
CA PRO A 26 9.41 -15.00 10.08
C PRO A 26 10.82 -14.47 9.74
N ILE A 27 11.29 -13.47 10.47
CA ILE A 27 12.63 -12.88 10.30
C ILE A 27 13.46 -13.28 11.53
N ALA A 28 14.56 -13.99 11.31
CA ALA A 28 15.43 -14.43 12.40
C ALA A 28 16.13 -13.25 13.09
N ASP A 29 16.26 -13.24 14.43
CA ASP A 29 16.97 -12.23 15.26
C ASP A 29 18.32 -11.76 14.70
N LYS A 30 19.05 -12.67 14.06
CA LYS A 30 20.35 -12.39 13.43
C LYS A 30 20.23 -11.41 12.25
N ILE A 31 19.11 -11.41 11.54
CA ILE A 31 18.81 -10.43 10.49
C ILE A 31 18.51 -9.08 11.14
N TRP A 32 17.71 -9.05 12.23
CA TRP A 32 17.38 -7.82 12.98
C TRP A 32 18.62 -7.10 13.50
N LYS A 33 19.54 -7.81 14.13
CA LYS A 33 20.78 -7.23 14.70
C LYS A 33 21.75 -6.67 13.64
N ASN A 34 21.61 -7.07 12.38
CA ASN A 34 22.49 -6.66 11.30
C ASN A 34 21.81 -5.71 10.29
N LEU A 35 20.54 -5.34 10.52
CA LEU A 35 19.77 -4.51 9.60
C LEU A 35 20.45 -3.16 9.29
N PRO A 36 20.99 -2.40 10.27
CA PRO A 36 21.66 -1.12 9.98
C PRO A 36 22.80 -1.21 8.96
N ARG A 37 23.49 -2.35 8.92
CA ARG A 37 24.61 -2.62 7.98
C ARG A 37 24.15 -3.25 6.66
N ARG A 38 22.86 -3.56 6.53
CA ARG A 38 22.27 -4.27 5.38
C ARG A 38 21.28 -3.40 4.59
N ILE A 39 21.00 -2.18 5.06
CA ILE A 39 20.25 -1.20 4.26
C ILE A 39 21.18 -0.67 3.18
N GLU A 40 20.86 -0.99 1.93
CA GLU A 40 21.54 -0.46 0.76
C GLU A 40 20.72 0.72 0.23
N GLU A 41 21.29 1.91 0.26
CA GLU A 41 20.66 3.09 -0.32
C GLU A 41 21.00 3.19 -1.81
N LYS A 42 19.97 3.28 -2.64
CA LYS A 42 20.14 3.48 -4.08
C LYS A 42 19.10 4.47 -4.58
N ILE A 43 19.57 5.54 -5.23
CA ILE A 43 18.70 6.44 -5.97
C ILE A 43 18.30 5.72 -7.26
N ILE A 44 16.99 5.58 -7.46
CA ILE A 44 16.42 4.91 -8.63
C ILE A 44 15.72 5.99 -9.47
N THR A 45 16.02 6.02 -10.77
CA THR A 45 15.30 6.88 -11.70
C THR A 45 13.92 6.29 -11.97
N VAL A 46 12.89 7.09 -11.71
CA VAL A 46 11.48 6.74 -11.93
C VAL A 46 10.80 7.85 -12.74
N PRO A 47 9.74 7.55 -13.52
CA PRO A 47 8.88 8.55 -14.13
C PRO A 47 8.46 9.58 -13.09
N GLN A 48 8.67 10.85 -13.41
CA GLN A 48 8.33 11.96 -12.54
C GLN A 48 6.97 12.52 -12.96
N GLN A 49 6.21 13.00 -11.99
CA GLN A 49 5.04 13.81 -12.26
C GLN A 49 5.45 15.17 -12.82
N GLU A 50 4.59 15.73 -13.67
CA GLU A 50 4.79 17.10 -14.21
C GLU A 50 4.01 18.16 -13.43
N ASN A 51 3.02 17.74 -12.62
CA ASN A 51 2.20 18.61 -11.79
C ASN A 51 2.63 18.57 -10.31
N ASP A 52 2.00 19.39 -9.48
CA ASP A 52 2.31 19.59 -8.06
C ASP A 52 1.41 18.78 -7.09
N TYR A 53 0.44 18.02 -7.60
CA TYR A 53 -0.59 17.36 -6.77
C TYR A 53 -0.63 15.83 -6.87
N ASP A 54 0.13 15.20 -7.78
CA ASP A 54 0.05 13.75 -8.03
C ASP A 54 1.01 12.88 -7.23
N CYS A 55 1.74 13.42 -6.27
CA CYS A 55 2.88 12.70 -5.71
C CYS A 55 2.41 11.45 -4.97
N GLY A 56 1.30 11.55 -4.25
CA GLY A 56 0.63 10.42 -3.62
C GLY A 56 0.09 9.41 -4.64
N ILE A 57 -0.40 9.87 -5.79
CA ILE A 57 -0.90 8.97 -6.85
C ILE A 57 0.25 8.17 -7.47
N PHE A 58 1.39 8.81 -7.71
CA PHE A 58 2.59 8.13 -8.20
C PHE A 58 3.10 7.10 -7.19
N VAL A 59 3.08 7.43 -5.89
CA VAL A 59 3.42 6.47 -4.82
C VAL A 59 2.51 5.24 -4.87
N LEU A 60 1.20 5.42 -4.98
CA LEU A 60 0.24 4.32 -5.09
C LEU A 60 0.49 3.47 -6.34
N PHE A 61 0.74 4.12 -7.47
CA PHE A 61 1.04 3.42 -8.72
C PHE A 61 2.34 2.61 -8.63
N PHE A 62 3.37 3.14 -7.98
CA PHE A 62 4.61 2.38 -7.72
C PHE A 62 4.35 1.16 -6.83
N MET A 63 3.49 1.27 -5.82
CA MET A 63 3.12 0.15 -4.95
C MET A 63 2.34 -0.92 -5.72
N GLU A 64 1.38 -0.53 -6.56
CA GLU A 64 0.62 -1.46 -7.41
C GLU A 64 1.57 -2.25 -8.33
N ARG A 65 2.45 -1.56 -9.06
CA ARG A 65 3.46 -2.21 -9.92
C ARG A 65 4.45 -3.05 -9.15
N PHE A 66 4.81 -2.65 -7.93
CA PHE A 66 5.67 -3.46 -7.08
C PHE A 66 5.00 -4.79 -6.72
N VAL A 67 3.73 -4.76 -6.31
CA VAL A 67 2.99 -5.98 -5.94
C VAL A 67 2.79 -6.89 -7.15
N GLU A 68 2.51 -6.34 -8.33
CA GLU A 68 2.30 -7.11 -9.56
C GLU A 68 3.58 -7.72 -10.14
N GLU A 69 4.68 -6.96 -10.16
CA GLU A 69 5.88 -7.33 -10.92
C GLU A 69 7.01 -7.87 -10.04
N ALA A 70 6.96 -7.67 -8.72
CA ALA A 70 8.04 -8.11 -7.86
C ALA A 70 8.14 -9.63 -7.80
N PRO A 71 9.37 -10.18 -7.85
CA PRO A 71 9.55 -11.60 -7.65
C PRO A 71 9.09 -11.97 -6.23
N GLN A 72 8.45 -13.13 -6.09
CA GLN A 72 8.02 -13.67 -4.79
C GLN A 72 9.14 -13.65 -3.74
N ARG A 73 10.39 -13.77 -4.18
CA ARG A 73 11.57 -13.58 -3.35
C ARG A 73 12.57 -12.65 -4.03
N LEU A 74 12.68 -11.43 -3.54
CA LEU A 74 13.63 -10.44 -4.01
C LEU A 74 15.07 -10.81 -3.61
N ARG A 75 15.96 -10.94 -4.59
CA ARG A 75 17.40 -11.18 -4.39
C ARG A 75 18.21 -10.02 -4.97
N LYS A 76 19.48 -9.93 -4.60
CA LYS A 76 20.40 -8.88 -5.08
C LYS A 76 20.45 -8.76 -6.61
N LYS A 77 20.41 -9.88 -7.33
CA LYS A 77 20.39 -9.87 -8.81
C LYS A 77 19.09 -9.29 -9.39
N ASP A 78 17.99 -9.43 -8.66
CA ASP A 78 16.68 -8.94 -9.07
C ASP A 78 16.61 -7.41 -8.86
N LEU A 79 17.49 -6.81 -8.03
CA LEU A 79 17.57 -5.35 -7.84
C LEU A 79 17.91 -4.58 -9.12
N ALA A 80 18.51 -5.23 -10.12
CA ALA A 80 18.79 -4.63 -11.42
C ALA A 80 17.52 -4.30 -12.19
N MET A 81 16.39 -4.93 -11.84
CA MET A 81 15.13 -4.68 -12.51
C MET A 81 14.55 -3.32 -12.11
N PHE A 82 14.79 -2.82 -10.87
CA PHE A 82 14.36 -1.48 -10.43
C PHE A 82 15.04 -0.35 -11.24
N GLY A 83 14.24 0.64 -11.66
CA GLY A 83 14.68 1.78 -12.48
C GLY A 83 13.99 1.82 -13.83
N ARG A 84 14.69 2.26 -14.89
CA ARG A 84 14.11 2.42 -16.25
C ARG A 84 13.49 1.14 -16.83
N GLN A 85 13.90 -0.05 -16.35
CA GLN A 85 13.33 -1.31 -16.82
C GLN A 85 12.04 -1.70 -16.10
N TRP A 86 11.90 -1.39 -14.80
CA TRP A 86 10.66 -1.56 -14.04
C TRP A 86 9.65 -0.48 -14.40
N PHE A 87 10.08 0.78 -14.38
CA PHE A 87 9.18 1.91 -14.54
C PHE A 87 9.11 2.36 -16.00
N LYS A 88 8.63 1.44 -16.85
CA LYS A 88 8.39 1.69 -18.28
C LYS A 88 7.08 2.41 -18.58
N PHE A 89 6.28 2.67 -17.55
CA PHE A 89 5.00 3.36 -17.68
C PHE A 89 5.24 4.86 -17.94
N LYS A 90 4.30 5.49 -18.64
CA LYS A 90 4.32 6.94 -18.89
C LYS A 90 3.64 7.70 -17.73
N PRO A 91 4.07 8.93 -17.40
CA PRO A 91 3.46 9.73 -16.31
C PRO A 91 1.93 9.83 -16.36
N GLU A 92 1.34 9.80 -17.56
CA GLU A 92 -0.11 9.84 -17.76
C GLU A 92 -0.81 8.56 -17.28
N GLU A 93 -0.15 7.41 -17.33
CA GLU A 93 -0.68 6.15 -16.80
C GLU A 93 -0.85 6.23 -15.28
N ALA A 94 0.16 6.76 -14.58
CA ALA A 94 0.07 7.00 -13.13
C ALA A 94 -0.99 8.07 -12.82
N SER A 95 -0.99 9.18 -13.55
CA SER A 95 -1.97 10.25 -13.37
C SER A 95 -3.42 9.77 -13.60
N GLY A 96 -3.60 8.82 -14.51
CA GLY A 96 -4.88 8.17 -14.80
C GLY A 96 -5.45 7.38 -13.61
N LEU A 97 -4.60 6.94 -12.68
CA LEU A 97 -5.02 6.25 -11.46
C LEU A 97 -5.97 7.11 -10.62
N ARG A 98 -5.91 8.44 -10.73
CA ARG A 98 -6.89 9.35 -10.08
C ARG A 98 -8.32 9.01 -10.42
N LYS A 99 -8.61 8.76 -11.70
CA LYS A 99 -9.96 8.44 -12.16
C LYS A 99 -10.38 7.08 -11.59
N ARG A 100 -9.50 6.08 -11.69
CA ARG A 100 -9.76 4.73 -11.16
C ARG A 100 -10.03 4.74 -9.66
N ILE A 101 -9.23 5.47 -8.87
CA ILE A 101 -9.46 5.62 -7.42
C ILE A 101 -10.84 6.23 -7.15
N ARG A 102 -11.21 7.29 -7.89
CA ARG A 102 -12.54 7.91 -7.73
C ARG A 102 -13.65 6.94 -8.06
N ASP A 103 -13.53 6.21 -9.16
CA ASP A 103 -14.55 5.25 -9.60
C ASP A 103 -14.73 4.13 -8.55
N LEU A 104 -13.63 3.58 -8.03
CA LEU A 104 -13.65 2.58 -6.95
C LEU A 104 -14.29 3.12 -5.66
N LEU A 105 -13.95 4.35 -5.25
CA LEU A 105 -14.55 4.95 -4.05
C LEU A 105 -16.06 5.13 -4.21
N MET A 106 -16.52 5.57 -5.38
CA MET A 106 -17.94 5.73 -5.66
C MET A 106 -18.68 4.39 -5.62
N GLU A 107 -18.10 3.34 -6.19
CA GLU A 107 -18.63 1.97 -6.14
C GLU A 107 -18.76 1.48 -4.70
N GLU A 108 -17.71 1.60 -3.89
CA GLU A 108 -17.73 1.17 -2.48
C GLU A 108 -18.78 1.92 -1.66
N PHE A 109 -18.92 3.24 -1.86
CA PHE A 109 -19.94 4.01 -1.16
C PHE A 109 -21.37 3.63 -1.56
N GLN A 110 -21.60 3.36 -2.85
CA GLN A 110 -22.90 2.88 -3.34
C GLN A 110 -23.24 1.51 -2.77
N ASN A 111 -22.30 0.57 -2.82
CA ASN A 111 -22.49 -0.78 -2.27
C ASN A 111 -22.81 -0.74 -0.78
N SER A 112 -22.09 0.09 0.00
CA SER A 112 -22.34 0.24 1.43
C SER A 112 -23.71 0.84 1.77
N SER A 113 -24.29 1.61 0.85
CA SER A 113 -25.61 2.23 1.03
C SER A 113 -26.73 1.22 0.76
N LEU A 114 -26.59 0.42 -0.31
CA LEU A 114 -27.52 -0.66 -0.64
C LEU A 114 -27.58 -1.74 0.44
N GLU A 115 -26.45 -2.06 1.09
CA GLU A 115 -26.41 -3.00 2.20
C GLU A 115 -27.14 -2.51 3.45
N LYS A 116 -27.22 -1.19 3.67
CA LYS A 116 -27.95 -0.61 4.80
C LYS A 116 -29.45 -0.66 4.56
N ASP A 117 -29.89 -0.27 3.36
CA ASP A 117 -31.30 -0.27 2.96
C ASP A 117 -31.91 -1.68 3.00
N SER A 118 -31.11 -2.70 2.64
CA SER A 118 -31.52 -4.12 2.67
C SER A 118 -31.68 -4.70 4.09
N LYS A 119 -30.99 -4.13 5.08
CA LYS A 119 -31.07 -4.55 6.49
C LYS A 119 -32.24 -3.89 7.23
N GLU A 120 -32.65 -2.70 6.81
CA GLU A 120 -33.82 -2.03 7.39
C GLU A 120 -35.13 -2.68 6.91
N SER A 121 -35.24 -3.08 5.64
CA SER A 121 -36.44 -3.71 5.09
C SER A 121 -36.76 -5.10 5.66
N SER A 122 -35.76 -5.80 6.22
CA SER A 122 -35.93 -7.12 6.83
C SER A 122 -36.32 -7.10 8.30
N SER A 123 -36.28 -5.92 8.95
CA SER A 123 -36.70 -5.72 10.35
C SER A 123 -38.16 -5.25 10.51
N ALA A 124 -38.82 -4.83 9.43
CA ALA A 124 -40.15 -4.23 9.46
C ALA A 124 -41.34 -5.22 9.28
N SER A 125 -41.11 -6.53 9.20
CA SER A 125 -42.15 -7.51 8.85
C SER A 125 -42.77 -8.30 10.01
N SER A 126 -42.41 -8.05 11.27
CA SER A 126 -42.95 -8.82 12.40
C SER A 126 -43.69 -7.95 13.40
N GLY A 127 -45.00 -7.82 13.21
CA GLY A 127 -45.93 -7.48 14.29
C GLY A 127 -47.11 -6.61 13.86
N ASP A 128 -48.18 -7.22 13.37
CA ASP A 128 -49.55 -6.93 13.85
C ASP A 128 -50.53 -8.03 13.39
N ASP A 129 -50.91 -8.92 14.30
CA ASP A 129 -52.20 -9.62 14.23
C ASP A 129 -52.72 -9.83 15.66
N GLY A 130 -53.48 -8.85 16.12
CA GLY A 130 -54.23 -8.89 17.37
C GLY A 130 -55.64 -8.34 17.15
N SER A 131 -56.48 -9.11 16.44
CA SER A 131 -57.90 -8.80 16.26
C SER A 131 -58.73 -9.08 17.53
N LEU A 132 -59.49 -8.05 17.92
CA LEU A 132 -60.77 -7.97 18.69
C LEU A 132 -61.20 -9.13 19.60
#